data_AF-M4NEB1-F1
#
_entry.id   AF-M4NEB1-F1
#
_cell.length_a   1.000
_cell.length_b   1.000
_cell.length_c   1.000
_cell.angle_alpha   90.00
_cell.angle_beta   90.00
_cell.angle_gamma   90.00
#
_symmetry.space_group_name_H-M   'P 1'
#
loop_
_entity.id
_entity.type
_entity.pdbx_description
1 polymer ?
#
loop_
_entity_poly.entity_id
_entity_poly.type
_entity_poly.pdbx_seq_one_letter_code
_entity_poly.pdbx_strand_id
1 'polypeptide(L)' 'METSVTIFFELNDEKAFRQAACDRARADDLGEEEARSYLDAEETTIGACAIMLFDPGMSPPGCSIVDSSAG' A
#
# COMPACT_ATOMS: atom_id res chain seq x y z
N MET A 1 10.46 -1.48 24.92
CA MET A 1 9.32 -0.57 24.95
C MET A 1 8.93 -0.36 23.50
N GLU A 2 7.72 -0.77 23.13
CA GLU A 2 7.21 -0.61 21.78
C GLU A 2 6.60 0.79 21.66
N THR A 3 6.79 1.46 20.52
CA THR A 3 6.21 2.78 20.25
C THR A 3 5.50 2.69 18.92
N SER A 4 4.19 2.94 18.94
CA SER A 4 3.35 2.97 17.75
C SER A 4 3.16 4.41 17.26
N VAL A 5 3.13 4.56 15.94
CA VAL A 5 2.80 5.82 15.27
C VAL A 5 1.59 5.56 14.38
N THR A 6 0.52 6.33 14.54
CA THR A 6 -0.69 6.25 13.71
C THR A 6 -0.72 7.42 12.73
N ILE A 7 -0.91 7.13 11.46
CA ILE A 7 -1.06 8.13 10.40
C ILE A 7 -2.51 8.07 9.90
N PHE A 8 -3.18 9.23 9.89
CA PHE A 8 -4.47 9.40 9.24
C PHE A 8 -4.25 10.13 7.91
N PHE A 9 -4.81 9.60 6.83
CA PHE A 9 -4.84 10.29 5.55
C PHE A 9 -6.23 10.16 4.94
N GLU A 10 -6.63 11.20 4.20
CA GLU A 10 -7.87 11.22 3.46
C GLU A 10 -7.60 10.90 1.99
N LEU A 11 -8.35 9.94 1.46
CA LEU A 11 -8.27 9.54 0.06
C LEU A 11 -9.39 10.23 -0.72
N ASN A 12 -9.00 11.16 -1.59
CA ASN A 12 -9.94 12.01 -2.34
C ASN A 12 -10.24 11.46 -3.76
N ASP A 13 -9.39 10.57 -4.28
CA ASP A 13 -9.56 9.90 -5.57
C ASP A 13 -9.04 8.47 -5.48
N GLU A 14 -9.98 7.53 -5.32
CA GLU A 14 -9.67 6.10 -5.17
C GLU A 14 -9.01 5.52 -6.41
N LYS A 15 -9.46 5.94 -7.60
CA LYS A 15 -8.98 5.40 -8.86
C LYS A 15 -7.52 5.82 -9.10
N ALA A 16 -7.21 7.08 -8.87
CA ALA A 16 -5.84 7.58 -8.97
C ALA A 16 -4.91 6.89 -7.95
N PHE A 17 -5.40 6.64 -6.73
CA PHE A 17 -4.63 5.96 -5.69
C PHE A 17 -4.31 4.51 -6.05
N ARG A 18 -5.30 3.76 -6.55
CA ARG A 18 -5.10 2.40 -7.08
C ARG A 18 -4.12 2.37 -8.25
N GLN A 19 -4.21 3.33 -9.16
CA GLN A 19 -3.27 3.44 -10.27
C GLN A 19 -1.84 3.67 -9.79
N ALA A 20 -1.65 4.51 -8.77
CA ALA A 20 -0.33 4.72 -8.19
C ALA A 20 0.25 3.44 -7.57
N ALA A 21 -0.57 2.64 -6.87
CA ALA A 21 -0.13 1.35 -6.33
C ALA A 21 0.26 0.36 -7.45
N CYS A 22 -0.52 0.29 -8.53
CA CYS A 22 -0.20 -0.51 -9.73
C CYS A 22 1.14 -0.07 -10.35
N ASP A 23 1.35 1.23 -10.55
CA ASP A 23 2.57 1.77 -11.14
C ASP A 23 3.79 1.52 -10.24
N ARG A 24 3.60 1.58 -8.92
CA ARG A 24 4.64 1.25 -7.94
C ARG A 24 5.00 -0.24 -7.97
N ALA A 25 4.01 -1.13 -8.01
CA ALA A 25 4.23 -2.57 -8.13
C ALA A 25 4.99 -2.93 -9.42
N ARG A 26 4.72 -2.23 -10.53
CA ARG A 26 5.52 -2.34 -11.77
C ARG A 26 6.95 -1.84 -11.59
N ALA A 27 7.14 -0.72 -10.90
CA ALA A 27 8.47 -0.17 -10.65
C ALA A 27 9.34 -1.08 -9.76
N ASP A 28 8.70 -1.84 -8.87
CA ASP A 28 9.35 -2.84 -8.01
C ASP A 28 9.44 -4.24 -8.66
N ASP A 29 9.06 -4.37 -9.94
CA ASP A 29 9.14 -5.59 -10.76
C ASP A 29 8.42 -6.83 -10.16
N LEU A 30 7.28 -6.59 -9.48
CA LEU A 30 6.46 -7.65 -8.85
C LEU A 30 5.69 -8.52 -9.87
N GLY A 31 5.75 -8.16 -11.15
CA GLY A 31 5.05 -8.83 -12.23
C GLY A 31 3.71 -8.18 -12.59
N GLU A 32 3.31 -8.35 -13.85
CA GLU A 32 2.17 -7.61 -14.43
C GLU A 32 0.81 -8.07 -13.89
N GLU A 33 0.68 -9.34 -13.51
CA GLU A 33 -0.57 -9.86 -12.90
C GLU A 33 -0.79 -9.25 -11.51
N GLU A 34 0.24 -9.28 -10.66
CA GLU A 34 0.20 -8.68 -9.33
C GLU A 34 0.02 -7.15 -9.43
N ALA A 35 0.74 -6.48 -10.32
CA ALA A 35 0.55 -5.04 -10.49
C ALA A 35 -0.88 -4.68 -10.90
N ARG A 36 -1.52 -5.49 -11.75
CA ARG A 36 -2.89 -5.24 -12.21
C ARG A 36 -3.95 -5.55 -11.16
N SER A 37 -3.68 -6.43 -10.19
CA SER A 37 -4.65 -6.73 -9.13
C SER A 37 -5.00 -5.51 -8.29
N TYR A 38 -4.07 -4.55 -8.12
CA TYR A 38 -4.32 -3.28 -7.40
C TYR A 38 -5.40 -2.41 -8.06
N LEU A 39 -5.63 -2.58 -9.36
CA LEU A 39 -6.68 -1.87 -10.10
C LEU A 39 -8.07 -2.48 -9.88
N ASP A 40 -8.13 -3.72 -9.37
CA ASP A 40 -9.36 -4.45 -9.12
C ASP A 40 -9.75 -4.36 -7.64
N ALA A 41 -10.93 -3.79 -7.37
CA ALA A 41 -11.44 -3.62 -6.01
C ALA A 41 -11.98 -4.91 -5.40
N GLU A 42 -12.28 -5.93 -6.21
CA GLU A 42 -12.71 -7.26 -5.73
C GLU A 42 -11.50 -8.11 -5.31
N GLU A 43 -10.35 -7.90 -5.95
CA GLU A 43 -9.10 -8.61 -5.65
C GLU A 43 -8.28 -7.91 -4.55
N THR A 44 -8.21 -6.57 -4.59
CA THR A 44 -7.29 -5.82 -3.72
C THR A 44 -7.98 -4.68 -2.96
N THR A 45 -7.77 -4.64 -1.65
CA THR A 45 -8.29 -3.58 -0.78
C THR A 45 -7.52 -2.27 -0.94
N ILE A 46 -8.12 -1.16 -0.53
CA ILE A 46 -7.42 0.13 -0.46
C ILE A 46 -6.29 0.13 0.57
N GLY A 47 -6.41 -0.64 1.66
CA GLY A 47 -5.34 -0.83 2.62
C GLY A 47 -4.10 -1.45 1.97
N ALA A 48 -4.28 -2.49 1.15
CA ALA A 48 -3.18 -3.11 0.40
C ALA A 48 -2.53 -2.13 -0.60
N CYS A 49 -3.32 -1.28 -1.26
CA CYS A 49 -2.77 -0.20 -2.10
C CYS A 49 -1.92 0.78 -1.28
N ALA A 50 -2.35 1.14 -0.07
CA ALA A 50 -1.61 2.01 0.82
C ALA A 50 -0.31 1.37 1.31
N ILE A 51 -0.32 0.08 1.62
CA ILE A 51 0.89 -0.68 1.96
C ILE A 51 1.86 -0.68 0.79
N MET A 52 1.42 -0.99 -0.43
CA MET A 52 2.30 -0.95 -1.62
C MET A 52 2.98 0.42 -1.82
N LEU A 53 2.28 1.51 -1.48
CA LEU A 53 2.77 2.87 -1.63
C LEU A 53 3.65 3.36 -0.48
N PHE A 54 3.34 2.99 0.76
CA PHE A 54 4.00 3.49 1.97
C PHE A 54 4.99 2.50 2.60
N ASP A 55 4.86 1.21 2.28
CA ASP A 55 5.75 0.13 2.67
C ASP A 55 6.03 -0.81 1.49
N PRO A 56 6.82 -0.39 0.50
CA PRO A 56 7.18 -1.22 -0.66
C PRO A 56 8.16 -2.37 -0.30
N GLY A 57 8.11 -2.91 0.93
CA GLY A 57 8.92 -4.05 1.36
C GLY A 57 10.28 -3.72 1.98
N MET A 58 10.58 -2.44 2.24
CA MET A 58 11.76 -2.03 3.02
C MET A 58 11.40 -1.01 4.07
N SER A 59 11.02 -1.50 5.25
CA SER A 59 10.96 -0.67 6.45
C SER A 59 12.39 -0.21 6.85
N PRO A 60 12.58 1.05 7.26
CA PRO A 60 13.86 1.52 7.80
C PRO A 60 14.32 0.66 8.99
N PRO A 61 15.64 0.53 9.25
CA PRO A 61 16.14 -0.22 10.41
C PRO A 61 15.47 0.22 11.72
N GLY A 62 14.91 -0.75 12.44
CA GLY A 62 14.17 -0.50 13.69
C GLY A 62 12.69 -0.21 13.54
N CYS A 63 12.15 -0.31 12.32
CA CYS A 63 10.73 -0.16 12.02
C CYS A 63 10.17 -1.41 11.33
N SER A 64 8.87 -1.64 11.54
CA SER A 64 8.06 -2.56 10.75
C SER A 64 6.71 -1.90 10.54
N ILE A 65 6.25 -1.83 9.29
CA ILE A 65 4.90 -1.36 9.00
C ILE A 65 3.99 -2.60 9.06
N VAL A 66 3.02 -2.55 9.95
CA VAL A 66 1.98 -3.58 10.11
C VAL A 66 0.66 -2.98 9.68
N ASP A 67 -0.12 -3.78 8.95
CA ASP A 67 -1.39 -3.41 8.32
C ASP A 67 -2.29 -2.61 9.28
N SER A 68 -2.55 -1.34 8.94
CA SER A 68 -3.31 -0.41 9.77
C SER A 68 -4.82 -0.60 9.53
N SER A 69 -5.35 -1.75 9.93
CA SER A 69 -6.77 -2.09 9.85
C SER A 69 -7.56 -1.77 11.14
N ALA A 70 -7.19 -0.70 11.84
CA ALA A 70 -7.94 -0.23 13.01
C ALA A 70 -8.06 1.30 13.04
N GLY A 71 -9.23 1.78 12.63
CA GLY A 71 -9.71 3.15 12.76
C GLY A 71 -11.19 3.21 12.43
#